data_AF-A0A0A0BMT4-F1
#
_entry.id   AF-A0A0A0BMT4-F1
#
_cell.length_a   1.000
_cell.length_b   1.000
_cell.length_c   1.000
_cell.angle_alpha   90.00
_cell.angle_beta   90.00
_cell.angle_gamma   90.00
#
_symmetry.space_group_name_H-M   'P 1'
#
loop_
_entity.id
_entity.type
_entity.pdbx_description
1 polymer ?
#
loop_
_entity_poly.entity_id
_entity_poly.type
_entity_poly.pdbx_seq_one_letter_code
_entity_poly.pdbx_strand_id
1 'polypeptide(L)'
;MALLTADDVLNKKFQATKFREGYDQDEVDDFLDEVVNTLRAVTAENDDLKGKLSAAERRIAELSRAGAAPQPAPEPKPEPKPEP
;
A
#
# COMPACT_ATOMS: atom_id res chain seq x y z
N MET A 1 -12.73 -9.31 -12.10
CA MET A 1 -12.37 -8.28 -13.09
C MET A 1 -10.95 -7.86 -12.78
N ALA A 2 -10.02 -7.99 -13.73
CA ALA A 2 -8.64 -7.52 -13.52
C ALA A 2 -8.63 -5.99 -13.62
N LEU A 3 -7.86 -5.33 -12.75
CA LEU A 3 -7.62 -3.89 -12.85
C LEU A 3 -6.72 -3.62 -14.05
N LEU A 4 -7.01 -2.56 -14.80
CA LEU A 4 -6.18 -2.12 -15.92
C LEU A 4 -4.84 -1.61 -15.40
N THR A 5 -3.76 -1.99 -16.08
CA THR A 5 -2.44 -1.38 -15.90
C THR A 5 -2.25 -0.21 -16.89
N ALA A 6 -1.26 0.63 -16.62
CA ALA A 6 -0.88 1.69 -17.56
C ALA A 6 -0.46 1.12 -18.93
N ASP A 7 0.22 -0.03 -18.95
CA ASP A 7 0.63 -0.70 -20.19
C ASP A 7 -0.56 -1.29 -20.95
N ASP A 8 -1.60 -1.76 -20.24
CA ASP A 8 -2.83 -2.24 -20.90
C ASP A 8 -3.54 -1.11 -21.67
N VAL A 9 -3.54 0.10 -21.11
CA VAL A 9 -4.12 1.29 -21.73
C VAL A 9 -3.27 1.72 -22.93
N LEU A 10 -1.95 1.81 -22.75
CA LEU A 10 -1.02 2.20 -23.81
C LEU A 10 -1.05 1.27 -25.03
N ASN A 11 -1.22 -0.04 -24.81
CA ASN A 11 -1.27 -1.04 -25.88
C ASN A 11 -2.67 -1.22 -26.48
N LYS A 12 -3.68 -0.51 -25.99
CA LYS A 12 -5.06 -0.65 -26.46
C LYS A 12 -5.20 -0.09 -27.87
N LYS A 13 -5.76 -0.89 -28.78
CA LYS A 13 -6.16 -0.44 -30.11
C LYS A 13 -7.67 -0.45 -30.25
N PHE A 14 -8.25 0.72 -30.50
CA PHE A 14 -9.68 0.86 -30.80
C PHE A 14 -9.94 0.61 -32.29
N GLN A 15 -11.14 0.13 -32.61
CA GLN A 15 -11.58 -0.08 -33.99
C GLN A 15 -12.13 1.23 -34.54
N ALA A 16 -11.61 1.68 -35.68
CA ALA A 16 -12.10 2.89 -36.34
C ALA A 16 -13.53 2.69 -36.88
N THR A 17 -14.42 3.65 -36.61
CA THR A 17 -15.80 3.63 -37.10
C THR A 17 -15.93 4.53 -38.33
N LYS A 18 -16.19 3.95 -39.51
CA LYS A 18 -16.34 4.72 -40.78
C LYS A 18 -17.77 5.17 -41.12
N PHE A 19 -18.77 4.54 -40.51
CA PHE A 19 -20.19 4.73 -40.88
C PHE A 19 -21.07 5.21 -39.71
N ARG A 20 -20.46 5.54 -38.58
CA ARG A 20 -21.12 6.01 -37.36
C ARG A 20 -20.32 7.16 -36.79
N GLU A 21 -20.99 8.05 -36.07
CA GLU A 21 -20.32 9.02 -35.23
C GLU A 21 -19.37 8.30 -34.27
N GLY A 22 -18.15 8.82 -34.18
CA GLY A 22 -17.09 8.31 -33.31
C GLY A 22 -16.31 9.48 -32.76
N TYR A 23 -15.53 9.22 -31.72
CA TYR A 23 -14.63 10.22 -31.16
C TYR A 23 -13.50 10.54 -32.15
N ASP A 24 -12.98 11.76 -32.06
CA ASP A 24 -11.76 12.12 -32.77
C ASP A 24 -10.59 11.29 -32.21
N GLN A 25 -9.77 10.75 -33.10
CA GLN A 25 -8.72 9.83 -32.68
C GLN A 25 -7.64 10.56 -31.88
N ASP A 26 -7.27 11.77 -32.29
CA ASP A 26 -6.22 12.54 -31.63
C ASP A 26 -6.71 12.96 -30.22
N GLU A 27 -7.99 13.35 -30.09
CA GLU A 27 -8.58 13.65 -28.78
C GLU A 27 -8.61 12.43 -27.85
N VAL A 28 -8.93 11.24 -28.38
CA VAL A 28 -8.89 10.00 -27.61
C VAL A 28 -7.47 9.66 -27.20
N ASP A 29 -6.51 9.78 -28.11
CA ASP A 29 -5.10 9.48 -27.85
C ASP A 29 -4.53 10.43 -26.77
N ASP A 30 -4.81 11.73 -26.84
CA ASP A 30 -4.44 12.73 -25.82
C ASP A 30 -5.01 12.38 -24.43
N PHE A 31 -6.30 12.00 -24.37
CA PHE A 31 -6.91 11.60 -23.11
C PHE A 31 -6.32 10.30 -22.55
N LEU A 32 -5.99 9.33 -23.40
CA LEU A 32 -5.37 8.08 -22.97
C LEU A 32 -3.96 8.31 -22.41
N ASP A 33 -3.21 9.29 -22.94
CA ASP A 33 -1.92 9.69 -22.37
C ASP A 33 -2.08 10.24 -20.94
N GLU A 34 -3.10 11.08 -20.68
CA GLU A 34 -3.41 11.56 -19.32
C GLU A 34 -3.77 10.41 -18.37
N VAL A 35 -4.57 9.45 -18.84
CA VAL A 35 -4.94 8.25 -18.07
C VAL A 35 -3.72 7.40 -17.74
N VAL A 36 -2.83 7.16 -18.71
CA VAL A 36 -1.58 6.40 -18.51
C VAL A 36 -0.71 7.06 -17.47
N ASN A 37 -0.52 8.38 -17.57
CA ASN A 37 0.27 9.15 -16.60
C ASN A 37 -0.30 9.08 -15.19
N THR A 38 -1.63 9.22 -15.07
CA THR A 38 -2.34 9.12 -13.79
C THR A 38 -2.23 7.73 -13.18
N LEU A 39 -2.42 6.67 -13.98
CA LEU A 39 -2.29 5.29 -13.50
C LEU A 39 -0.88 5.01 -12.98
N ARG A 40 0.16 5.45 -13.68
CA ARG A 40 1.55 5.31 -13.22
C ARG A 40 1.79 6.03 -11.90
N ALA A 41 1.30 7.27 -11.77
CA ALA A 41 1.43 8.04 -10.54
C ALA A 41 0.73 7.37 -9.36
N VAL A 42 -0.52 6.94 -9.54
CA VAL A 42 -1.32 6.28 -8.49
C VAL A 42 -0.72 4.94 -8.09
N THR A 43 -0.23 4.14 -9.06
CA THR A 43 0.43 2.87 -8.73
C THR A 43 1.72 3.10 -7.92
N ALA A 44 2.56 4.06 -8.33
CA ALA A 44 3.78 4.39 -7.59
C ALA A 44 3.49 4.89 -6.17
N GLU A 45 2.49 5.76 -6.00
CA GLU A 45 2.06 6.22 -4.67
C GLU A 45 1.53 5.05 -3.83
N ASN A 46 0.74 4.15 -4.42
CA ASN A 46 0.22 2.99 -3.72
C ASN A 46 1.33 2.06 -3.23
N ASP A 47 2.36 1.85 -4.04
CA ASP A 47 3.50 1.01 -3.69
C ASP A 47 4.36 1.65 -2.59
N ASP A 48 4.56 2.97 -2.62
CA ASP A 48 5.21 3.72 -1.53
C ASP A 48 4.42 3.61 -0.21
N LEU A 49 3.10 3.83 -0.26
CA LEU A 49 2.24 3.72 0.91
C LEU A 49 2.24 2.31 1.51
N LYS A 50 2.18 1.27 0.67
CA LYS A 50 2.33 -0.13 1.11
C LYS A 50 3.70 -0.38 1.75
N GLY A 51 4.77 0.20 1.18
CA GLY A 51 6.11 0.15 1.74
C GLY A 51 6.15 0.74 3.16
N LYS A 52 5.63 1.96 3.32
CA LYS A 52 5.51 2.66 4.62
C LYS A 52 4.67 1.87 5.62
N LEU A 53 3.54 1.30 5.19
CA LEU A 53 2.68 0.48 6.04
C LEU A 53 3.45 -0.74 6.57
N SER A 54 4.13 -1.48 5.68
CA SER A 54 4.91 -2.65 6.08
C SER A 54 6.05 -2.31 7.06
N ALA A 55 6.68 -1.14 6.90
CA ALA A 55 7.73 -0.68 7.80
C ALA A 55 7.16 -0.29 9.18
N ALA A 56 5.99 0.38 9.20
CA ALA A 56 5.30 0.72 10.43
C ALA A 56 4.86 -0.54 11.20
N GLU A 57 4.30 -1.53 10.51
CA GLU A 57 3.89 -2.82 11.09
C GLU A 57 5.07 -3.56 11.73
N ARG A 58 6.25 -3.57 11.08
CA ARG A 58 7.47 -4.17 11.67
C ARG A 58 7.88 -3.47 12.95
N ARG A 59 7.88 -2.13 12.96
CA ARG A 59 8.26 -1.33 14.13
C ARG A 59 7.30 -1.56 15.30
N ILE A 60 6.00 -1.69 15.02
CA ILE A 60 4.99 -2.04 16.03
C ILE A 60 5.28 -3.43 16.61
N ALA A 61 5.58 -4.43 15.76
CA ALA A 61 5.88 -5.78 16.21
C ALA A 61 7.15 -5.85 17.09
N GLU A 62 8.19 -5.07 16.75
CA GLU A 62 9.42 -4.95 17.56
C GLU A 62 9.15 -4.34 18.93
N LEU A 63 8.41 -3.22 18.99
CA LEU A 63 8.03 -2.58 20.25
C LEU A 63 7.17 -3.50 21.13
N SER A 64 6.23 -4.25 20.52
CA SER A 64 5.41 -5.22 21.23
C SER A 64 6.25 -6.35 21.84
N ARG A 65 7.26 -6.87 21.12
CA ARG A 65 8.18 -7.88 21.67
C ARG A 65 9.05 -7.32 22.80
N ALA A 66 9.55 -6.10 22.66
CA ALA A 66 10.36 -5.45 23.68
C ALA A 66 9.56 -5.20 24.96
N GLY A 67 8.27 -4.86 24.85
CA GLY A 67 7.36 -4.70 26.00
C GLY A 67 6.90 -6.01 26.64
N ALA A 68 7.02 -7.15 25.93
CA ALA A 68 6.65 -8.48 26.42
C ALA A 68 7.80 -9.24 27.10
N ALA A 69 8.98 -8.63 27.25
CA ALA A 69 10.06 -9.22 28.05
C ALA A 69 9.57 -9.40 29.50
N PRO A 70 9.74 -10.60 30.10
CA PRO A 70 9.31 -10.84 31.47
C PRO A 70 10.06 -9.86 32.38
N GLN A 71 9.32 -8.93 32.98
CA GLN A 71 9.83 -8.16 34.11
C GLN A 71 10.26 -9.18 35.16
N PRO A 72 11.45 -9.04 35.78
CA PRO A 72 11.83 -9.88 36.90
C PRO A 72 10.68 -9.83 37.90
N ALA A 73 10.08 -10.99 38.20
CA ALA A 73 9.05 -11.07 39.22
C ALA A 73 9.59 -10.35 40.47
N PRO A 74 8.83 -9.47 41.11
CA PRO A 74 9.29 -8.79 42.31
C PRO A 74 9.71 -9.87 43.31
N GLU A 75 11.01 -9.91 43.64
CA GLU A 75 11.54 -10.84 44.62
C GLU A 75 10.70 -10.71 45.90
N PRO A 76 10.24 -11.82 46.50
CA PRO A 76 9.46 -11.75 47.71
C PRO A 76 10.32 -11.11 48.80
N LYS A 77 9.92 -9.90 49.22
CA LYS A 77 10.49 -9.22 50.38
C LYS A 77 10.44 -10.20 51.56
N PRO A 78 11.56 -10.48 52.25
CA PRO A 78 11.54 -11.39 53.38
C PRO A 78 10.66 -10.78 54.47
N GLU A 79 9.54 -11.45 54.76
CA GLU A 79 8.69 -11.11 55.89
C GLU A 79 9.51 -11.23 57.19
N PRO A 80 9.44 -10.23 58.09
CA PRO A 80 10.14 -10.32 59.36
C PRO A 80 9.50 -11.41 60.19
N LYS A 81 10.29 -12.44 60.51
CA LYS A 81 9.93 -13.53 61.40
C LYS A 81 9.57 -12.94 62.78
N PRO A 82 8.42 -13.28 63.37
CA PRO A 82 8.10 -12.81 64.71
C PRO A 82 9.09 -13.43 65.71
N GLU A 83 9.87 -12.59 66.37
CA GLU A 83 10.71 -12.95 67.52
C GLU A 83 9.86 -13.01 68.81
N PRO A 84 10.31 -13.81 69.82
CA PRO A 84 9.45 -14.55 70.75
C PRO A 84 8.73 -13.73 71.83
#